data_AF-A0A941YI89-F1
#
_entry.id   AF-A0A941YI89-F1
#
_cell.length_a   1.000
_cell.length_b   1.000
_cell.length_c   1.000
_cell.angle_alpha   90.00
_cell.angle_beta   90.00
_cell.angle_gamma   90.00
#
_symmetry.space_group_name_H-M   'P 1'
#
loop_
_entity.id
_entity.type
_entity.pdbx_description
1 polymer ?
#
loop_
_entity_poly.entity_id
_entity_poly.type
_entity_poly.pdbx_seq_one_letter_code
_entity_poly.pdbx_strand_id
1 'polypeptide(L)'
;MPRIKLTLPIPKSNWTKIPNYLVDSLLPKLKDTELRILLVILRYTVGFNKPGKSVQLSYRMLQMKTGRGSAAISDALKALTARGLIHSESRYLQKSAPLSKQIHFENQGSIYKDNK
;
A
#
# COMPACT_ATOMS: atom_id res chain seq x y z
N MET A 1 1.20 17.30 -29.26
CA MET A 1 1.27 16.85 -27.85
C MET A 1 0.25 17.64 -27.04
N PRO A 2 -0.59 16.99 -26.22
CA PRO A 2 -1.54 17.72 -25.37
C PRO A 2 -0.78 18.55 -24.32
N ARG A 3 -1.15 19.83 -24.16
CA ARG A 3 -0.68 20.69 -23.06
C ARG A 3 -1.75 20.70 -21.98
N ILE A 4 -1.48 20.03 -20.87
CA ILE A 4 -2.43 19.87 -19.77
C ILE A 4 -1.90 20.63 -18.56
N LYS A 5 -2.76 21.42 -17.90
CA LYS A 5 -2.45 22.13 -16.66
C LYS A 5 -3.27 21.53 -15.52
N LEU A 6 -2.62 21.26 -14.40
CA LEU A 6 -3.30 20.84 -13.17
C LEU A 6 -4.07 22.03 -12.57
N THR A 7 -5.39 21.89 -12.41
CA THR A 7 -6.26 22.88 -11.76
C THR A 7 -6.60 22.53 -10.32
N LEU A 8 -6.26 21.33 -9.87
CA LEU A 8 -6.45 20.90 -8.50
C LEU A 8 -5.57 21.76 -7.57
N PRO A 9 -6.12 22.37 -6.50
CA PRO A 9 -5.33 23.15 -5.56
C PRO A 9 -4.32 22.24 -4.86
N ILE A 10 -3.05 22.63 -4.86
CA ILE A 10 -2.00 21.93 -4.12
C ILE A 10 -1.99 22.54 -2.72
N PRO A 11 -2.43 21.81 -1.69
CA PRO A 11 -2.46 22.35 -0.34
C PRO A 11 -1.03 22.50 0.20
N LYS A 12 -0.80 23.51 1.02
CA LYS A 12 0.52 23.75 1.65
C LYS A 12 0.92 22.64 2.63
N SER A 13 -0.06 21.94 3.21
CA SER A 13 0.11 20.82 4.14
C SER A 13 -0.94 19.74 3.90
N ASN A 14 -0.83 18.59 4.58
CA ASN A 14 -1.81 17.48 4.51
C ASN A 14 -2.01 16.84 3.13
N TRP A 15 -0.96 16.78 2.30
CA TRP A 15 -0.95 16.01 1.05
C TRP A 15 -0.19 14.69 1.24
N THR A 16 -0.55 13.68 0.46
CA THR A 16 0.12 12.36 0.50
C THR A 16 1.12 12.27 -0.65
N LYS A 17 2.39 12.07 -0.31
CA LYS A 17 3.43 11.76 -1.30
C LYS A 17 3.19 10.34 -1.84
N ILE A 18 3.32 10.17 -3.16
CA ILE A 18 3.27 8.87 -3.82
C ILE A 18 4.68 8.50 -4.33
N PRO A 19 5.09 7.22 -4.26
CA PRO A 19 6.37 6.80 -4.81
C PRO A 19 6.41 6.96 -6.34
N ASN A 20 7.51 7.50 -6.88
CA ASN A 20 7.69 7.60 -8.34
C ASN A 20 7.60 6.23 -9.02
N TYR A 21 8.15 5.18 -8.40
CA TYR A 21 8.05 3.81 -8.89
C TYR A 21 6.59 3.35 -9.13
N LEU A 22 5.64 3.79 -8.30
CA LEU A 22 4.22 3.49 -8.52
C LEU A 22 3.73 4.12 -9.83
N VAL A 23 4.09 5.38 -10.09
CA VAL A 23 3.60 6.15 -11.24
C VAL A 23 4.31 5.73 -12.53
N ASP A 24 5.63 5.58 -12.48
CA ASP A 24 6.45 5.41 -13.67
C ASP A 24 6.50 3.95 -14.13
N SER A 25 6.43 2.99 -13.20
CA SER A 25 6.64 1.56 -13.50
C SER A 25 5.41 0.68 -13.29
N LEU A 26 4.62 0.95 -12.24
CA LEU A 26 3.47 0.11 -11.90
C LEU A 26 2.18 0.56 -12.58
N LEU A 27 1.92 1.86 -12.65
CA LEU A 27 0.67 2.43 -13.19
C LEU A 27 0.30 1.86 -14.58
N PRO A 28 1.22 1.70 -15.55
CA PRO A 28 0.88 1.13 -16.85
C PRO A 28 0.51 -0.37 -16.82
N LYS A 29 0.87 -1.08 -15.74
CA LYS A 29 0.75 -2.54 -15.58
C LYS A 29 -0.39 -2.94 -14.64
N LEU A 30 -0.98 -1.98 -13.93
CA LEU A 30 -2.02 -2.21 -12.95
C LEU A 30 -3.40 -2.00 -13.58
N LYS A 31 -4.38 -2.82 -13.16
CA LYS A 31 -5.78 -2.55 -13.47
C LYS A 31 -6.26 -1.34 -12.66
N ASP A 32 -7.30 -0.66 -13.13
CA ASP A 32 -7.87 0.51 -12.44
C ASP A 32 -8.21 0.20 -10.96
N THR A 33 -8.82 -0.94 -10.68
CA THR A 33 -9.19 -1.29 -9.28
C THR A 33 -7.96 -1.57 -8.42
N GLU A 34 -6.91 -2.18 -8.98
CA GLU A 34 -5.64 -2.42 -8.30
C GLU A 34 -4.95 -1.09 -7.93
N LEU A 35 -4.88 -0.16 -8.89
CA LEU A 35 -4.31 1.17 -8.66
C LEU A 35 -5.08 1.95 -7.59
N ARG A 36 -6.42 1.96 -7.65
CA ARG A 36 -7.27 2.63 -6.65
C ARG A 36 -7.03 2.08 -5.25
N ILE A 37 -6.94 0.76 -5.10
CA ILE A 37 -6.65 0.13 -3.81
C ILE A 37 -5.26 0.55 -3.29
N LEU A 38 -4.23 0.53 -4.13
CA LEU A 38 -2.89 0.97 -3.71
C LEU A 38 -2.86 2.43 -3.28
N LEU A 39 -3.56 3.32 -3.98
CA LEU A 39 -3.65 4.74 -3.59
C LEU A 39 -4.36 4.91 -2.24
N VAL A 40 -5.42 4.13 -1.97
CA VAL A 40 -6.08 4.12 -0.67
C VAL A 40 -5.12 3.61 0.42
N ILE A 41 -4.39 2.53 0.18
CA ILE A 41 -3.40 2.00 1.15
C ILE A 41 -2.31 3.04 1.42
N LEU A 42 -1.76 3.69 0.39
CA LEU A 42 -0.77 4.76 0.55
C LEU A 42 -1.31 5.93 1.37
N ARG A 43 -2.58 6.32 1.17
CA ARG A 43 -3.22 7.37 1.96
C ARG A 43 -3.29 7.00 3.44
N TYR A 44 -3.60 5.76 3.76
CA TYR A 44 -3.79 5.29 5.15
C TYR A 44 -2.49 4.86 5.84
N THR A 45 -1.41 4.66 5.08
CA THR A 45 -0.07 4.34 5.60
C THR A 45 0.81 5.59 5.59
N VAL A 46 1.35 5.97 4.43
CA VAL A 46 2.24 7.12 4.24
C VAL A 46 1.53 8.42 4.62
N GLY A 47 0.31 8.62 4.15
CA GLY A 47 -0.44 9.85 4.38
C GLY A 47 -0.83 10.11 5.85
N PHE A 48 -0.79 9.08 6.70
CA PHE A 48 -1.08 9.15 8.14
C PHE A 48 0.16 8.96 9.01
N ASN A 49 1.37 9.08 8.43
CA ASN A 49 2.64 8.85 9.13
C ASN A 49 2.71 7.47 9.82
N LYS A 50 2.17 6.44 9.17
CA LYS A 50 2.25 5.03 9.56
C LYS A 50 3.06 4.21 8.54
N PRO A 51 4.28 4.62 8.15
CA PRO A 51 5.08 3.83 7.21
C PRO A 51 5.42 2.47 7.83
N GLY A 52 5.33 1.40 7.04
CA GLY A 52 5.66 0.03 7.47
C GLY A 52 4.68 -0.61 8.47
N LYS A 53 3.65 0.11 8.93
CA LYS A 53 2.62 -0.46 9.81
C LYS A 53 1.47 -1.04 8.98
N SER A 54 0.93 -2.17 9.42
CA SER A 54 -0.28 -2.72 8.84
C SER A 54 -1.48 -1.78 9.10
N VAL A 55 -2.39 -1.73 8.12
CA VAL A 55 -3.61 -0.93 8.20
C VAL A 55 -4.81 -1.85 8.06
N GLN A 56 -5.79 -1.66 8.94
CA GLN A 56 -7.06 -2.36 8.86
C GLN A 56 -8.02 -1.56 7.99
N LEU A 57 -8.35 -2.10 6.82
CA LEU A 57 -9.33 -1.53 5.89
C LEU A 57 -10.44 -2.55 5.67
N SER A 58 -11.67 -2.20 6.04
CA SER A 58 -12.83 -3.06 5.78
C SER A 58 -13.23 -3.03 4.31
N TYR A 59 -13.90 -4.08 3.83
CA TYR A 59 -14.44 -4.11 2.46
C TYR A 59 -15.37 -2.92 2.19
N ARG A 60 -16.26 -2.57 3.13
CA ARG A 60 -17.14 -1.40 3.01
C ARG A 60 -16.35 -0.10 2.79
N MET A 61 -15.25 0.08 3.53
CA MET A 61 -14.40 1.25 3.42
C MET A 61 -13.69 1.29 2.06
N LEU A 62 -13.18 0.15 1.59
CA LEU A 62 -12.59 0.03 0.26
C LEU A 62 -13.63 0.33 -0.83
N GLN A 63 -14.86 -0.17 -0.71
CA GLN A 63 -15.95 0.13 -1.65
C GLN A 63 -16.23 1.64 -1.71
N MET A 64 -16.39 2.31 -0.56
CA MET A 64 -16.65 3.75 -0.52
C MET A 64 -15.49 4.58 -1.08
N LYS A 65 -14.24 4.21 -0.79
CA LYS A 65 -13.05 4.99 -1.20
C LYS A 65 -12.63 4.74 -2.64
N THR A 66 -12.85 3.54 -3.15
CA THR A 66 -12.48 3.17 -4.53
C THR A 66 -13.64 3.31 -5.51
N GLY A 67 -14.89 3.31 -5.05
CA GLY A 67 -16.08 3.29 -5.90
C GLY A 67 -16.25 1.96 -6.66
N ARG A 68 -15.68 0.86 -6.14
CA ARG A 68 -15.70 -0.47 -6.78
C ARG A 68 -16.51 -1.47 -5.98
N GLY A 69 -17.09 -2.45 -6.66
CA GLY A 69 -17.83 -3.55 -6.06
C GLY A 69 -16.92 -4.52 -5.28
N SER A 70 -17.50 -5.28 -4.35
CA SER A 70 -16.77 -6.21 -3.49
C SER A 70 -16.00 -7.29 -4.26
N ALA A 71 -16.58 -7.83 -5.35
CA ALA A 71 -15.92 -8.83 -6.20
C ALA A 71 -14.65 -8.27 -6.85
N ALA A 72 -14.75 -7.10 -7.49
CA ALA A 72 -13.60 -6.42 -8.11
C ALA A 72 -12.51 -6.08 -7.08
N ILE A 73 -12.90 -5.69 -5.86
CA ILE A 73 -11.97 -5.45 -4.76
C ILE A 73 -11.27 -6.75 -4.35
N SER A 74 -12.01 -7.85 -4.20
CA SER A 74 -11.45 -9.14 -3.83
C SER A 74 -10.41 -9.62 -4.84
N ASP A 75 -10.74 -9.53 -6.14
CA ASP A 75 -9.84 -9.94 -7.21
C ASP A 75 -8.60 -9.06 -7.28
N ALA A 76 -8.76 -7.75 -7.10
CA ALA A 76 -7.64 -6.82 -7.05
C ALA A 76 -6.73 -7.06 -5.83
N LEU A 77 -7.28 -7.34 -4.65
CA LEU A 77 -6.49 -7.70 -3.47
C LEU A 77 -5.68 -8.98 -3.70
N LYS A 78 -6.28 -10.01 -4.33
CA LYS A 78 -5.58 -11.24 -4.72
C LYS A 78 -4.45 -10.95 -5.70
N ALA A 79 -4.72 -10.17 -6.76
CA ALA A 79 -3.74 -9.82 -7.79
C ALA A 79 -2.57 -9.01 -7.22
N LEU A 80 -2.84 -8.01 -6.37
CA LEU A 80 -1.81 -7.21 -5.70
C LEU A 80 -0.96 -8.05 -4.75
N THR A 81 -1.58 -8.99 -4.03
CA THR A 81 -0.86 -9.92 -3.15
C THR A 81 0.03 -10.87 -3.96
N ALA A 82 -0.49 -11.42 -5.06
CA ALA A 82 0.27 -12.30 -5.95
C ALA A 82 1.49 -11.59 -6.59
N ARG A 83 1.41 -10.27 -6.79
CA ARG A 83 2.52 -9.43 -7.26
C ARG A 83 3.50 -9.02 -6.15
N GLY A 84 3.24 -9.36 -4.89
CA GLY A 84 4.06 -8.94 -3.75
C GLY A 84 3.99 -7.43 -3.46
N LEU A 85 2.96 -6.73 -3.94
CA LEU A 85 2.80 -5.29 -3.71
C LEU A 85 2.10 -4.99 -2.38
N ILE A 86 1.35 -5.97 -1.85
CA ILE A 86 0.72 -5.92 -0.53
C ILE A 86 0.82 -7.28 0.14
N HIS A 87 0.73 -7.30 1.48
CA HIS A 87 0.60 -8.52 2.27
C HIS A 87 -0.60 -8.41 3.20
N SER A 88 -1.37 -9.50 3.32
CA SER A 88 -2.45 -9.60 4.29
C SER A 88 -1.95 -10.32 5.54
N GLU A 89 -1.99 -9.64 6.68
CA GLU A 89 -1.78 -10.29 7.97
C GLU A 89 -3.01 -11.16 8.27
N SER A 90 -2.87 -12.48 8.11
CA SER A 90 -3.91 -13.41 8.56
C SER A 90 -3.93 -13.43 10.08
N ARG A 91 -5.07 -13.08 10.66
CA ARG A 91 -5.32 -13.12 12.12
C ARG A 91 -5.07 -14.51 12.73
N TYR A 92 -5.08 -15.57 11.90
CA TYR A 92 -4.87 -16.95 12.33
C TYR A 92 -3.45 -17.19 12.87
N LEU A 93 -2.42 -16.57 12.29
CA LEU A 93 -1.02 -16.81 12.70
C LEU A 93 -0.68 -16.25 14.09
N GLN A 94 -1.52 -15.35 14.64
CA GLN A 94 -1.29 -14.77 15.97
C GLN A 94 -1.87 -15.60 17.12
N LYS A 95 -2.77 -16.57 16.86
CA LYS A 95 -3.41 -17.38 17.92
C LYS A 95 -2.93 -18.83 18.00
N SER A 96 -2.17 -19.33 17.02
CA SER A 96 -1.83 -20.76 16.91
C SER A 96 -0.35 -21.05 16.60
N ALA A 97 0.56 -20.08 16.67
CA ALA A 97 1.98 -20.37 16.54
C ALA A 97 2.55 -20.86 17.90
N PRO A 98 3.12 -22.08 17.99
CA PRO A 98 3.92 -22.46 19.15
C PRO A 98 5.18 -21.59 19.24
N LEU A 99 5.62 -21.35 20.47
CA LEU A 99 6.73 -20.46 20.90
C LEU A 99 8.10 -20.72 20.22
N SER A 100 8.21 -21.72 19.34
CA SER A 100 9.47 -22.17 18.72
C SER A 100 9.85 -21.46 17.41
N LYS A 101 9.07 -20.50 16.89
CA LYS A 101 9.42 -19.71 15.68
C LYS A 101 9.77 -18.24 15.94
N GLN A 102 10.10 -17.87 17.17
CA GLN A 102 10.54 -16.50 17.52
C GLN A 102 12.05 -16.26 17.36
N ILE A 103 12.80 -17.19 16.76
CA ILE A 103 14.25 -17.04 16.55
C ILE A 103 14.53 -17.05 15.05
N HIS A 104 15.29 -16.06 14.59
CA HIS A 104 15.72 -15.76 13.20
C HIS A 104 14.92 -14.71 12.41
N PHE A 105 14.78 -13.49 12.95
CA PHE A 105 14.86 -12.27 12.12
C PHE A 105 15.64 -11.14 12.83
N GLU A 106 16.60 -11.49 13.68
CA GLU A 106 17.70 -10.60 14.04
C GLU A 106 18.92 -10.97 13.20
N ASN A 107 19.16 -10.18 12.15
CA ASN A 107 20.45 -9.84 11.54
C ASN A 107 20.30 -9.58 10.03
N GLN A 108 19.85 -8.39 9.66
CA GLN A 108 20.51 -7.62 8.59
C GLN A 108 20.57 -6.17 9.05
N GLY A 109 21.71 -5.84 9.64
CA GLY A 109 22.00 -4.50 10.14
C GLY A 109 22.17 -3.47 9.02
N SER A 110 21.89 -2.23 9.39
CA SER A 110 22.73 -1.06 9.12
C SER A 110 23.43 -1.01 7.75
N ILE A 111 22.73 -0.50 6.74
CA ILE A 111 23.37 0.09 5.56
C ILE A 111 22.69 1.42 5.28
N TYR A 112 22.83 2.41 6.16
CA TYR A 112 22.79 3.86 5.87
C TYR A 112 23.16 4.61 7.16
N LYS A 113 24.42 4.48 7.59
CA LYS A 113 25.13 5.52 8.33
C LYS A 113 26.55 5.60 7.79
N ASP A 114 26.95 6.84 7.57
CA ASP A 114 28.31 7.31 7.34
C ASP A 114 28.89 7.03 5.95
N ASN A 115 28.80 8.03 5.08
CA ASN A 115 29.96 8.49 4.33
C ASN A 115 30.08 10.01 4.50
N LYS A 116 31.07 10.34 5.33
CA LYS A 116 31.93 11.53 5.41
C LYS A 116 31.60 12.72 4.50
#